data_AF-A0A519Y7K9-F1
#
_entry.id   AF-A0A519Y7K9-F1
#
_cell.length_a   1.000
_cell.length_b   1.000
_cell.length_c   1.000
_cell.angle_alpha   90.00
_cell.angle_beta   90.00
_cell.angle_gamma   90.00
#
_symmetry.space_group_name_H-M   'P 1'
#
loop_
_entity.id
_entity.type
_entity.pdbx_description
1 polymer ?
#
loop_
_entity_poly.entity_id
_entity_poly.type
_entity_poly.pdbx_seq_one_letter_code
_entity_poly.pdbx_strand_id
1 'polypeptide(L)'
;MRLITCVGLLLVLPAIALIAKKEDLPINQIQVIGSHNSYKQAINPALFNVLKAQDTVAANSLDYDHIPMPEQLEMGLRNLEIDVYADAKGGKYAHPAGFERVKGQPAFDKDGEMEKPGFKVLHVPDLDFRSSALTLASALQQLRKWSEANPEHSPVFITLEVKDDSIKRKGFTQPEMFTGKTFD
;
A
#
# COMPACT_ATOMS: atom_id res chain seq x y z
N MET A 1 29.28 46.05 -39.18
CA MET A 1 27.82 45.88 -39.14
C MET A 1 27.48 44.78 -38.15
N ARG A 2 26.94 45.23 -37.00
CA ARG A 2 26.02 44.53 -36.07
C ARG A 2 26.43 43.16 -35.50
N LEU A 3 27.25 43.29 -34.46
CA LEU A 3 27.46 42.39 -33.31
C LEU A 3 26.18 42.10 -32.48
N ILE A 4 24.99 41.97 -33.09
CA ILE A 4 23.69 41.97 -32.36
C ILE A 4 23.01 40.60 -32.33
N THR A 5 23.52 39.57 -32.98
CA THR A 5 22.81 38.28 -33.12
C THR A 5 23.06 37.24 -32.03
N CYS A 6 23.92 37.50 -31.02
CA CYS A 6 24.20 36.51 -29.95
C CYS A 6 23.61 36.83 -28.58
N VAL A 7 23.11 38.06 -28.35
CA VAL A 7 22.53 38.44 -27.03
C VAL A 7 21.07 37.98 -26.91
N GLY A 8 20.36 37.84 -28.05
CA GLY A 8 18.96 37.40 -28.05
C GLY A 8 18.74 35.95 -27.63
N LEU A 9 19.71 35.05 -27.87
CA LEU A 9 19.57 33.63 -27.50
C LEU A 9 19.90 33.34 -26.02
N LEU A 10 20.73 34.17 -25.39
CA LEU A 10 21.12 34.02 -23.98
C LEU A 10 20.05 34.52 -22.99
N LEU A 11 19.07 35.29 -23.44
CA LEU A 11 17.97 35.81 -22.62
C LEU A 11 16.66 35.01 -22.72
N VAL A 12 16.59 34.00 -23.60
CA VAL A 12 15.40 33.12 -23.71
C VAL A 12 15.50 31.89 -22.79
N LEU A 13 16.72 31.44 -22.49
CA LEU A 13 16.97 30.32 -21.56
C LEU A 13 16.60 30.58 -20.09
N PRO A 14 16.72 31.79 -19.51
CA PRO A 14 16.24 32.05 -18.14
C PRO A 14 14.72 32.24 -18.06
N ALA A 15 14.03 32.55 -19.18
CA ALA A 15 12.59 32.77 -19.19
C ALA A 15 11.79 31.45 -19.11
N ILE A 16 12.35 30.34 -19.57
CA ILE A 16 11.74 29.00 -19.43
C ILE A 16 11.90 28.48 -17.99
N ALA A 17 12.85 29.00 -17.22
CA ALA A 17 13.15 28.52 -15.86
C ALA A 17 12.31 29.19 -14.75
N LEU A 18 11.39 30.11 -15.06
CA LEU A 18 10.75 30.96 -14.04
C LEU A 18 9.22 30.91 -13.95
N ILE A 19 8.55 29.90 -14.52
CA ILE A 19 7.12 29.65 -14.24
C ILE A 19 6.85 28.13 -14.13
N ALA A 20 7.57 27.45 -13.23
CA ALA A 20 6.94 26.34 -12.51
C ALA A 20 6.16 26.95 -11.35
N LYS A 21 5.09 27.70 -11.68
CA LYS A 21 4.16 28.14 -10.65
C LYS A 21 3.60 26.83 -10.09
N LYS A 22 3.87 26.54 -8.82
CA LYS A 22 3.10 25.54 -8.07
C LYS A 22 1.66 26.00 -8.19
N GLU A 23 0.93 25.45 -9.16
CA GLU A 23 -0.43 25.87 -9.36
C GLU A 23 -1.17 25.49 -8.08
N ASP A 24 -1.80 26.48 -7.44
CA ASP A 24 -2.73 26.26 -6.34
C ASP A 24 -4.00 25.61 -6.90
N LEU A 25 -3.83 24.44 -7.54
CA LEU A 25 -4.90 23.65 -8.12
C LEU A 25 -5.79 23.21 -6.96
N PRO A 26 -7.09 23.52 -7.02
CA PRO A 26 -8.05 22.96 -6.09
C PRO A 26 -7.96 21.43 -6.11
N ILE A 27 -8.05 20.79 -4.94
CA ILE A 27 -7.89 19.33 -4.82
C ILE A 27 -8.81 18.52 -5.75
N ASN A 28 -10.00 19.06 -6.05
CA ASN A 28 -10.98 18.48 -6.96
C ASN A 28 -10.65 18.63 -8.46
N GLN A 29 -9.55 19.29 -8.81
CA GLN A 29 -9.00 19.37 -10.17
C GLN A 29 -7.72 18.54 -10.33
N ILE A 30 -7.27 17.87 -9.27
CA ILE A 30 -6.09 17.01 -9.33
C ILE A 30 -6.50 15.64 -9.85
N GLN A 31 -5.82 15.17 -10.89
CA GLN A 31 -5.93 13.80 -11.39
C GLN A 31 -4.65 13.03 -11.06
N VAL A 32 -4.81 11.82 -10.57
CA VAL A 32 -3.69 10.97 -10.13
C VAL A 32 -3.89 9.55 -10.61
N ILE A 33 -2.77 8.84 -10.80
CA ILE A 33 -2.75 7.39 -10.95
C ILE A 33 -2.51 6.79 -9.57
N GLY A 34 -3.19 5.67 -9.29
CA GLY A 34 -3.01 4.92 -8.08
C GLY A 34 -2.97 3.42 -8.29
N SER A 35 -2.67 2.72 -7.20
CA SER A 35 -2.73 1.26 -7.10
C SER A 35 -3.84 0.87 -6.13
N HIS A 36 -4.42 -0.31 -6.39
CA HIS A 36 -5.41 -0.94 -5.52
C HIS A 36 -4.66 -1.93 -4.61
N ASN A 37 -4.94 -1.92 -3.31
CA ASN A 37 -4.23 -2.72 -2.31
C ASN A 37 -2.70 -2.51 -2.35
N SER A 38 -2.26 -1.26 -2.26
CA SER A 38 -0.87 -0.83 -2.49
C SER A 38 0.17 -1.53 -1.62
N TYR A 39 -0.23 -2.14 -0.51
CA TYR A 39 0.65 -2.86 0.40
C TYR A 39 0.91 -4.32 -0.03
N LYS A 40 0.06 -4.89 -0.91
CA LYS A 40 -0.02 -6.33 -1.18
C LYS A 40 1.26 -6.90 -1.79
N GLN A 41 1.73 -7.99 -1.19
CA GLN A 41 2.79 -8.82 -1.77
C GLN A 41 2.22 -10.10 -2.39
N ALA A 42 3.00 -10.74 -3.27
CA ALA A 42 2.60 -11.98 -3.90
C ALA A 42 2.32 -13.09 -2.87
N ILE A 43 1.27 -13.87 -3.12
CA ILE A 43 1.03 -15.12 -2.42
C ILE A 43 2.22 -16.05 -2.68
N ASN A 44 2.69 -16.75 -1.66
CA ASN A 44 3.80 -17.69 -1.83
C ASN A 44 3.43 -18.74 -2.91
N PRO A 45 4.31 -19.05 -3.88
CA PRO A 45 3.97 -19.97 -4.98
C PRO A 45 3.43 -21.33 -4.53
N ALA A 46 3.93 -21.88 -3.42
CA ALA A 46 3.45 -23.15 -2.90
C ALA A 46 2.01 -23.05 -2.38
N LEU A 47 1.67 -21.96 -1.68
CA LEU A 47 0.31 -21.67 -1.26
C LEU A 47 -0.59 -21.38 -2.46
N PHE A 48 -0.12 -20.55 -3.40
CA PHE A 48 -0.86 -20.21 -4.61
C PHE A 48 -1.26 -21.44 -5.42
N ASN A 49 -0.36 -22.43 -5.58
CA ASN A 49 -0.68 -23.69 -6.26
C ASN A 49 -1.77 -24.49 -5.54
N VAL A 50 -1.79 -24.48 -4.21
CA VAL A 50 -2.86 -25.11 -3.42
C VAL A 50 -4.19 -24.39 -3.64
N LEU A 51 -4.20 -23.06 -3.66
CA LEU A 51 -5.42 -22.27 -3.92
C LEU A 51 -5.93 -22.51 -5.34
N LYS A 52 -5.04 -22.49 -6.33
CA LYS A 52 -5.36 -22.72 -7.74
C LYS A 52 -5.94 -24.11 -7.99
N ALA A 53 -5.44 -25.12 -7.30
CA ALA A 53 -6.00 -26.48 -7.38
C ALA A 53 -7.42 -26.59 -6.77
N GLN A 54 -7.80 -25.66 -5.88
CA GLN A 54 -9.13 -25.62 -5.28
C GLN A 54 -10.12 -24.80 -6.11
N ASP A 55 -9.67 -23.64 -6.59
CA ASP A 55 -10.45 -22.75 -7.45
C ASP A 55 -9.50 -21.89 -8.30
N THR A 56 -9.34 -22.27 -9.57
CA THR A 56 -8.45 -21.58 -10.49
C THR A 56 -8.86 -20.12 -10.72
N VAL A 57 -10.16 -19.83 -10.80
CA VAL A 57 -10.65 -18.48 -11.14
C VAL A 57 -10.41 -17.55 -9.97
N ALA A 58 -10.79 -17.97 -8.76
CA ALA A 58 -10.56 -17.20 -7.54
C ALA A 58 -9.06 -17.05 -7.21
N ALA A 59 -8.25 -18.06 -7.47
CA ALA A 59 -6.81 -17.94 -7.27
C ALA A 59 -6.19 -16.90 -8.23
N ASN A 60 -6.54 -16.97 -9.52
CA ASN A 60 -5.99 -16.03 -10.50
C ASN A 60 -6.39 -14.57 -10.23
N SER A 61 -7.54 -14.30 -9.59
CA SER A 61 -7.89 -12.92 -9.19
C SER A 61 -7.01 -12.37 -8.05
N LEU A 62 -6.26 -13.22 -7.36
CA LEU A 62 -5.31 -12.85 -6.30
C LEU A 62 -3.85 -12.80 -6.80
N ASP A 63 -3.59 -13.17 -8.05
CA ASP A 63 -2.26 -13.33 -8.65
C ASP A 63 -1.67 -12.00 -9.12
N TYR A 64 -1.46 -11.10 -8.18
CA TYR A 64 -0.77 -9.82 -8.39
C TYR A 64 -0.07 -9.37 -7.12
N ASP A 65 0.85 -8.42 -7.28
CA ASP A 65 1.57 -7.78 -6.20
C ASP A 65 1.99 -6.36 -6.59
N HIS A 66 2.51 -5.65 -5.60
CA HIS A 66 3.11 -4.33 -5.78
C HIS A 66 4.49 -4.28 -5.13
N ILE A 67 5.36 -3.45 -5.70
CA ILE A 67 6.54 -2.95 -5.01
C ILE A 67 6.11 -2.16 -3.75
N PRO A 68 6.97 -1.98 -2.74
CA PRO A 68 6.63 -1.21 -1.54
C PRO A 68 6.04 0.18 -1.83
N MET A 69 5.10 0.63 -0.99
CA MET A 69 4.39 1.90 -1.21
C MET A 69 5.32 3.11 -1.44
N PRO A 70 6.43 3.29 -0.70
CA PRO A 70 7.38 4.38 -1.00
C PRO A 70 7.92 4.31 -2.43
N GLU A 71 8.22 3.12 -2.95
CA GLU A 71 8.73 2.94 -4.31
C GLU A 71 7.65 3.22 -5.38
N GLN A 72 6.39 2.93 -5.08
CA GLN A 72 5.28 3.34 -5.94
C GLN A 72 5.18 4.87 -6.04
N LEU A 73 5.40 5.58 -4.93
CA LEU A 73 5.42 7.04 -4.91
C LEU A 73 6.63 7.60 -5.69
N GLU A 74 7.78 6.93 -5.65
CA GLU A 74 8.94 7.25 -6.51
C GLU A 74 8.63 7.06 -8.00
N MET A 75 7.78 6.09 -8.37
CA MET A 75 7.28 5.93 -9.74
C MET A 75 6.26 6.99 -10.16
N GLY A 76 5.85 7.88 -9.26
CA GLY A 76 4.91 8.98 -9.54
C GLY A 76 3.45 8.67 -9.23
N LEU A 77 3.12 7.50 -8.64
CA LEU A 77 1.77 7.27 -8.13
C LEU A 77 1.45 8.27 -7.01
N ARG A 78 0.19 8.68 -6.92
CA ARG A 78 -0.27 9.64 -5.91
C ARG A 78 -1.62 9.26 -5.29
N ASN A 79 -2.12 8.06 -5.59
CA ASN A 79 -3.23 7.46 -4.87
C ASN A 79 -2.84 6.05 -4.42
N LEU A 80 -3.00 5.78 -3.12
CA LEU A 80 -2.69 4.51 -2.49
C LEU A 80 -3.93 3.97 -1.77
N GLU A 81 -4.01 2.66 -1.61
CA GLU A 81 -5.08 1.99 -0.88
C GLU A 81 -4.51 1.01 0.13
N ILE A 82 -5.05 1.04 1.34
CA ILE A 82 -4.63 0.23 2.47
C ILE A 82 -5.85 -0.40 3.12
N ASP A 83 -5.98 -1.72 3.03
CA ASP A 83 -6.93 -2.50 3.81
C ASP A 83 -6.46 -2.53 5.26
N VAL A 84 -7.39 -2.27 6.17
CA VAL A 84 -7.11 -2.16 7.60
C VAL A 84 -8.03 -3.07 8.38
N TYR A 85 -7.43 -3.98 9.14
CA TYR A 85 -8.10 -4.87 10.07
C TYR A 85 -7.84 -4.45 11.52
N ALA A 86 -8.87 -4.44 12.34
CA ALA A 86 -8.74 -4.23 13.78
C ALA A 86 -8.25 -5.50 14.50
N ASP A 87 -7.27 -5.33 15.38
CA ASP A 87 -6.71 -6.40 16.23
C ASP A 87 -6.39 -5.82 17.62
N ALA A 88 -7.42 -5.58 18.43
CA ALA A 88 -7.31 -4.87 19.70
C ALA A 88 -6.41 -5.59 20.72
N LYS A 89 -6.27 -6.91 20.60
CA LYS A 89 -5.45 -7.73 21.52
C LYS A 89 -4.13 -8.19 20.91
N GLY A 90 -3.98 -8.10 19.60
CA GLY A 90 -2.87 -8.70 18.87
C GLY A 90 -3.08 -10.19 18.65
N GLY A 91 -2.34 -10.73 17.66
CA GLY A 91 -2.26 -12.16 17.39
C GLY A 91 -3.41 -12.70 16.54
N LYS A 92 -4.47 -11.92 16.29
CA LYS A 92 -5.65 -12.40 15.56
C LYS A 92 -5.33 -12.87 14.14
N TYR A 93 -4.33 -12.24 13.53
CA TYR A 93 -3.91 -12.48 12.16
C TYR A 93 -2.47 -13.03 12.08
N ALA A 94 -1.88 -13.42 13.21
CA ALA A 94 -0.49 -13.90 13.27
C ALA A 94 -0.31 -15.36 12.78
N HIS A 95 -1.40 -16.13 12.73
CA HIS A 95 -1.40 -17.54 12.33
C HIS A 95 -2.37 -17.82 11.17
N PRO A 96 -2.13 -17.26 9.98
CA PRO A 96 -3.04 -17.42 8.86
C PRO A 96 -3.05 -18.86 8.36
N ALA A 97 -4.23 -19.44 8.13
CA ALA A 97 -4.35 -20.88 7.84
C ALA A 97 -3.57 -21.32 6.59
N GLY A 98 -3.46 -20.46 5.58
CA GLY A 98 -2.66 -20.71 4.38
C GLY A 98 -1.16 -20.81 4.67
N PHE A 99 -0.65 -20.10 5.68
CA PHE A 99 0.73 -20.25 6.12
C PHE A 99 0.95 -21.60 6.79
N GLU A 100 0.08 -22.00 7.71
CA GLU A 100 0.21 -23.24 8.47
C GLU A 100 0.03 -24.50 7.61
N ARG A 101 -0.85 -24.42 6.60
CA ARG A 101 -1.18 -25.55 5.72
C ARG A 101 -0.05 -25.94 4.78
N VAL A 102 0.80 -24.99 4.38
CA VAL A 102 1.84 -25.21 3.37
C VAL A 102 3.22 -25.00 3.99
N LYS A 103 3.99 -26.09 4.09
CA LYS A 103 5.33 -26.10 4.68
C LYS A 103 6.37 -25.40 3.80
N GLY A 104 7.43 -24.90 4.42
CA GLY A 104 8.59 -24.33 3.73
C GLY A 104 8.40 -22.90 3.23
N GLN A 105 7.29 -22.25 3.58
CA GLN A 105 7.11 -20.83 3.31
C GLN A 105 8.09 -19.99 4.14
N PRO A 106 8.73 -18.96 3.57
CA PRO A 106 9.47 -17.97 4.35
C PRO A 106 8.55 -17.31 5.36
N ALA A 107 9.07 -16.99 6.56
CA ALA A 107 8.33 -16.21 7.54
C ALA A 107 7.78 -14.93 6.90
N PHE A 108 6.49 -14.65 7.11
CA PHE A 108 5.86 -13.42 6.64
C PHE A 108 5.95 -12.32 7.69
N ASP A 109 5.91 -12.68 8.98
CA ASP A 109 6.12 -11.80 10.12
C ASP A 109 7.38 -12.22 10.87
N LYS A 110 8.52 -11.59 10.55
CA LYS A 110 9.82 -11.92 11.16
C LYS A 110 9.98 -11.31 12.55
N ASP A 111 9.35 -10.15 12.77
CA ASP A 111 9.56 -9.31 13.95
C ASP A 111 8.38 -9.38 14.95
N GLY A 112 7.43 -10.28 14.71
CA GLY A 112 6.24 -10.47 15.55
C GLY A 112 5.33 -9.24 15.56
N GLU A 113 5.24 -8.50 14.46
CA GLU A 113 4.36 -7.35 14.32
C GLU A 113 2.87 -7.72 14.42
N MET A 114 2.51 -8.89 13.93
CA MET A 114 1.13 -9.39 13.90
C MET A 114 0.65 -9.81 15.29
N GLU A 115 1.57 -10.16 16.19
CA GLU A 115 1.28 -10.55 17.57
C GLU A 115 0.95 -9.36 18.49
N LYS A 116 1.36 -8.15 18.10
CA LYS A 116 1.16 -6.94 18.91
C LYS A 116 -0.26 -6.41 18.73
N PRO A 117 -0.87 -5.74 19.72
CA PRO A 117 -2.12 -5.00 19.52
C PRO A 117 -2.00 -3.93 18.42
N GLY A 118 -3.14 -3.62 17.80
CA GLY A 118 -3.29 -2.52 16.85
C GLY A 118 -3.61 -2.97 15.42
N PHE A 119 -3.87 -2.00 14.56
CA PHE A 119 -4.35 -2.24 13.19
C PHE A 119 -3.37 -3.02 12.31
N LYS A 120 -3.88 -4.05 11.63
CA LYS A 120 -3.15 -4.89 10.68
C LYS A 120 -3.46 -4.52 9.24
N VAL A 121 -2.50 -4.75 8.36
CA VAL A 121 -2.60 -4.45 6.93
C VAL A 121 -2.28 -5.70 6.14
N LEU A 122 -3.31 -6.23 5.48
CA LEU A 122 -3.29 -7.48 4.72
C LEU A 122 -4.55 -7.56 3.85
N HIS A 123 -4.56 -8.40 2.81
CA HIS A 123 -5.66 -8.45 1.85
C HIS A 123 -6.73 -9.48 2.24
N VAL A 124 -6.32 -10.72 2.50
CA VAL A 124 -7.23 -11.79 2.95
C VAL A 124 -6.58 -12.55 4.12
N PRO A 125 -7.15 -12.50 5.34
CA PRO A 125 -6.57 -13.06 6.57
C PRO A 125 -5.86 -14.40 6.41
N ASP A 126 -6.50 -15.39 5.79
CA ASP A 126 -5.98 -16.75 5.77
C ASP A 126 -5.31 -17.16 4.45
N LEU A 127 -5.42 -16.34 3.38
CA LEU A 127 -5.03 -16.75 2.02
C LEU A 127 -4.02 -15.81 1.38
N ASP A 128 -4.10 -14.51 1.67
CA ASP A 128 -3.36 -13.44 1.01
C ASP A 128 -2.94 -12.40 2.06
N PHE A 129 -2.10 -12.87 2.99
CA PHE A 129 -1.74 -12.18 4.23
C PHE A 129 -0.40 -11.45 4.16
N ARG A 130 0.30 -11.51 3.02
CA ARG A 130 1.64 -10.90 2.88
C ARG A 130 1.51 -9.44 2.48
N SER A 131 2.30 -8.61 3.16
CA SER A 131 2.24 -7.16 3.01
C SER A 131 3.64 -6.55 3.11
N SER A 132 3.88 -5.47 2.38
CA SER A 132 5.07 -4.62 2.52
C SER A 132 5.07 -3.79 3.82
N ALA A 133 3.93 -3.73 4.52
CA ALA A 133 3.79 -3.21 5.88
C ALA A 133 2.72 -3.99 6.63
N LEU A 134 3.08 -4.73 7.68
CA LEU A 134 2.14 -5.62 8.39
C LEU A 134 1.16 -4.89 9.32
N THR A 135 1.50 -3.66 9.72
CA THR A 135 0.65 -2.82 10.57
C THR A 135 0.42 -1.46 9.94
N LEU A 136 -0.70 -0.81 10.27
CA LEU A 136 -0.98 0.55 9.82
C LEU A 136 0.08 1.53 10.37
N ALA A 137 0.58 1.29 11.58
CA ALA A 137 1.67 2.09 12.16
C ALA A 137 2.94 2.01 11.29
N SER A 138 3.36 0.80 10.91
CA SER A 138 4.52 0.59 10.04
C SER A 138 4.29 1.20 8.65
N ALA A 139 3.09 1.06 8.08
CA ALA A 139 2.71 1.69 6.81
C ALA A 139 2.85 3.21 6.86
N LEU A 140 2.26 3.86 7.88
CA LEU A 140 2.31 5.31 8.05
C LEU A 140 3.74 5.80 8.32
N GLN A 141 4.56 5.03 9.03
CA GLN A 141 5.98 5.35 9.24
C GLN A 141 6.77 5.32 7.93
N GLN A 142 6.55 4.31 7.07
CA GLN A 142 7.19 4.24 5.74
C GLN A 142 6.79 5.45 4.88
N LEU A 143 5.49 5.78 4.83
CA LEU A 143 4.97 6.91 4.07
C LEU A 143 5.46 8.26 4.60
N ARG A 144 5.51 8.42 5.93
CA ARG A 144 6.06 9.62 6.57
C ARG A 144 7.53 9.81 6.22
N LYS A 145 8.34 8.76 6.31
CA LYS A 145 9.76 8.81 5.96
C LYS A 145 9.96 9.22 4.50
N TRP A 146 9.14 8.68 3.59
CA TRP A 146 9.15 9.10 2.19
C TRP A 146 8.77 10.57 2.01
N SER A 147 7.72 11.02 2.70
CA SER A 147 7.26 12.41 2.65
C SER A 147 8.32 13.40 3.15
N GLU A 148 8.96 13.10 4.28
CA GLU A 148 10.05 13.90 4.86
C GLU A 148 11.27 13.97 3.93
N ALA A 149 11.53 12.92 3.14
CA ALA A 149 12.59 12.90 2.13
C ALA A 149 12.23 13.63 0.83
N ASN A 150 10.93 13.94 0.60
CA ASN A 150 10.41 14.53 -0.62
C ASN A 150 9.59 15.81 -0.33
N PRO A 151 10.16 16.87 0.26
CA PRO A 151 9.40 18.01 0.79
C PRO A 151 8.53 18.76 -0.24
N GLU A 152 8.85 18.63 -1.53
CA GLU A 152 8.10 19.26 -2.63
C GLU A 152 7.11 18.30 -3.33
N HIS A 153 6.83 17.13 -2.73
CA HIS A 153 5.91 16.18 -3.35
C HIS A 153 4.49 16.76 -3.48
N SER A 154 3.79 16.38 -4.54
CA SER A 154 2.35 16.63 -4.68
C SER A 154 1.53 15.84 -3.66
N PRO A 155 0.28 16.23 -3.37
CA PRO A 155 -0.58 15.51 -2.44
C PRO A 155 -0.66 14.02 -2.76
N VAL A 156 -0.59 13.19 -1.71
CA VAL A 156 -0.83 11.75 -1.79
C VAL A 156 -2.19 11.46 -1.18
N PHE A 157 -3.06 10.85 -1.96
CA PHE A 157 -4.36 10.37 -1.52
C PHE A 157 -4.19 8.95 -1.00
N ILE A 158 -4.74 8.66 0.18
CA ILE A 158 -4.65 7.35 0.80
C ILE A 158 -6.07 6.93 1.18
N THR A 159 -6.59 5.92 0.50
CA THR A 159 -7.82 5.24 0.89
C THR A 159 -7.50 4.25 2.00
N LEU A 160 -8.22 4.34 3.11
CA LEU A 160 -8.22 3.31 4.14
C LEU A 160 -9.50 2.49 3.99
N GLU A 161 -9.39 1.26 3.50
CA GLU A 161 -10.51 0.34 3.44
C GLU A 161 -10.61 -0.38 4.78
N VAL A 162 -11.63 -0.04 5.56
CA VAL A 162 -11.88 -0.67 6.86
C VAL A 162 -12.51 -2.05 6.65
N LYS A 163 -11.86 -3.09 7.14
CA LYS A 163 -12.28 -4.48 6.95
C LYS A 163 -12.83 -5.07 8.25
N ASP A 164 -14.15 -4.98 8.44
CA ASP A 164 -14.90 -5.73 9.46
C ASP A 164 -15.86 -6.78 8.88
N ASP A 165 -15.99 -6.83 7.56
CA ASP A 165 -16.83 -7.82 6.89
C ASP A 165 -16.20 -9.22 6.91
N SER A 166 -17.00 -10.20 7.35
CA SER A 166 -16.59 -11.60 7.37
C SER A 166 -16.70 -12.29 6.01
N ILE A 167 -15.68 -13.06 5.63
CA ILE A 167 -15.88 -14.15 4.66
C ILE A 167 -16.79 -15.19 5.33
N LYS A 168 -17.99 -15.38 4.77
CA LYS A 168 -19.03 -16.32 5.25
C LYS A 168 -18.67 -17.79 4.96
N ARG A 169 -17.45 -18.20 5.31
CA ARG A 169 -16.93 -19.56 5.14
C ARG A 169 -16.40 -20.07 6.47
N LYS A 170 -16.86 -21.25 6.87
CA LYS A 170 -16.45 -21.89 8.12
C LYS A 170 -14.93 -22.09 8.16
N GLY A 171 -14.31 -21.70 9.27
CA GLY A 171 -12.87 -21.86 9.51
C GLY A 171 -12.01 -20.67 9.07
N PHE A 172 -12.59 -19.62 8.49
CA PHE A 172 -11.86 -18.38 8.22
C PHE A 172 -11.82 -17.48 9.46
N THR A 173 -10.70 -16.82 9.65
CA THR A 173 -10.50 -15.77 10.65
C THR A 173 -11.54 -14.67 10.45
N GLN A 174 -12.37 -14.46 11.46
CA GLN A 174 -13.45 -13.48 11.42
C GLN A 174 -12.93 -12.13 11.88
N PRO A 175 -13.06 -11.04 11.09
CA PRO A 175 -12.56 -9.73 11.49
C PRO A 175 -13.15 -9.20 12.81
N GLU A 176 -12.42 -8.29 13.49
CA GLU A 176 -13.04 -7.50 14.57
C GLU A 176 -13.91 -6.42 13.97
N MET A 177 -15.07 -6.17 14.59
CA MET A 177 -15.91 -5.04 14.24
C MET A 177 -15.22 -3.73 14.66
N PHE A 178 -15.25 -2.73 13.79
CA PHE A 178 -14.78 -1.40 14.16
C PHE A 178 -15.83 -0.74 15.07
N THR A 179 -15.37 -0.26 16.21
CA THR A 179 -16.17 0.49 17.19
C THR A 179 -15.39 1.72 17.64
N GLY A 180 -16.00 2.64 18.39
CA GLY A 180 -15.26 3.78 18.96
C GLY A 180 -14.03 3.34 19.77
N LYS A 181 -14.15 2.23 20.52
CA LYS A 181 -13.06 1.65 21.34
C LYS A 181 -11.89 1.10 20.52
N THR A 182 -12.07 0.88 19.22
CA THR A 182 -11.03 0.39 18.34
C THR A 182 -9.95 1.47 18.11
N PHE A 183 -10.28 2.74 18.36
CA PHE A 183 -9.39 3.89 18.15
C PHE A 183 -8.83 4.48 19.47
N ASP A 184 -9.20 3.92 20.63
CA ASP A 184 -8.74 4.32 21.97
C ASP A 184 -7.43 3.61 22.34
#